data_AF-A0A9D5GKA1-F1
#
_entry.id   AF-A0A9D5GKA1-F1
#
_cell.length_a   1.000
_cell.length_b   1.000
_cell.length_c   1.000
_cell.angle_alpha   90.00
_cell.angle_beta   90.00
_cell.angle_gamma   90.00
#
_symmetry.space_group_name_H-M   'P 1'
#
loop_
_entity.id
_entity.type
_entity.pdbx_description
1 polymer ?
#
loop_
_entity_poly.entity_id
_entity_poly.type
_entity_poly.pdbx_seq_one_letter_code
_entity_poly.pdbx_strand_id
1 'polypeptide(L)'
;MHALICSGLHDWVEWRFGEAMLKDLRFYNPTFRKERTGSIPDKDLFSDLDLLSRLSAQARSSLLEDFGRYMAIQLMFEYSALIPAEWTALDVVEHTEPCIHTAIRDADEGTPPFIRCWRTPENAVRIMYNSSRRICEFARGLIRGIGDHYKEDLVIDQTLCMNRGDEYCELFVRSTTPLALEDTTDSIRRLRLHPSIVNEAVDMVKRQLMSASIDSDTIDALVLSTMEAVGNVVRHARSPDCELAVHVQGNLVKLQVTDYGPGFTLTHRAMPDPFAEGGRGIALMQSACDSVDYEMRRSGNCLTLLKRHTAH
;
A
#
# COMPACT_ATOMS: atom_id res chain seq x y z
N MET A 1 17.24 12.11 18.62
CA MET A 1 15.81 11.87 18.37
C MET A 1 15.18 13.16 17.85
N HIS A 2 14.33 13.10 16.83
CA HIS A 2 13.67 14.29 16.29
C HIS A 2 12.71 14.90 17.32
N ALA A 3 12.68 16.23 17.46
CA ALA A 3 11.87 16.91 18.48
C ALA A 3 10.37 16.59 18.38
N LEU A 4 9.81 16.57 17.16
CA LEU A 4 8.44 16.08 16.89
C LEU A 4 8.11 14.71 17.53
N ILE A 5 9.04 13.75 17.52
CA ILE A 5 8.82 12.44 18.15
C ILE A 5 8.75 12.58 19.67
N CYS A 6 9.63 13.37 20.27
CA CYS A 6 9.61 13.59 21.72
C CYS A 6 8.37 14.36 22.18
N SER A 7 7.96 15.39 21.43
CA SER A 7 6.72 16.13 21.70
C SER A 7 5.49 15.22 21.57
N GLY A 8 5.44 14.41 20.51
CA GLY A 8 4.37 13.44 20.31
C GLY A 8 4.31 12.36 21.40
N LEU A 9 5.42 11.98 22.03
CA LEU A 9 5.39 11.08 23.19
C LEU A 9 4.58 11.69 24.34
N HIS A 10 4.76 12.98 24.63
CA HIS A 10 4.02 13.66 25.69
C HIS A 10 2.51 13.71 25.40
N ASP A 11 2.14 14.07 24.17
CA ASP A 11 0.73 14.11 23.76
C ASP A 11 0.09 12.72 23.80
N TRP A 12 0.80 11.68 23.37
CA TRP A 12 0.34 10.30 23.47
C TRP A 12 0.17 9.85 24.92
N VAL A 13 1.11 10.18 25.81
CA VAL A 13 1.03 9.81 27.24
C VAL A 13 -0.16 10.50 27.90
N GLU A 14 -0.37 11.78 27.65
CA GLU A 14 -1.54 12.51 28.18
C GLU A 14 -2.85 11.90 27.66
N TRP A 15 -2.93 11.63 26.36
CA TRP A 15 -4.10 11.03 25.74
C TRP A 15 -4.40 9.62 26.28
N ARG A 16 -3.37 8.79 26.47
CA ARG A 16 -3.53 7.38 26.83
C ARG A 16 -3.62 7.13 28.34
N PHE A 17 -2.79 7.81 29.13
CA PHE A 17 -2.61 7.55 30.56
C PHE A 17 -3.06 8.72 31.45
N GLY A 18 -3.36 9.88 30.85
CA GLY A 18 -3.78 11.08 31.56
C GLY A 18 -2.63 11.97 32.01
N GLU A 19 -2.99 13.21 32.38
CA GLU A 19 -2.04 14.26 32.76
C GLU A 19 -1.19 13.90 33.99
N ALA A 20 -1.70 13.07 34.89
CA ALA A 20 -0.96 12.61 36.07
C ALA A 20 0.27 11.79 35.67
N MET A 21 0.11 10.84 34.74
CA MET A 21 1.23 10.03 34.23
C MET A 21 2.26 10.91 33.49
N LEU A 22 1.78 11.90 32.73
CA LEU A 22 2.65 12.81 32.00
C LEU A 22 3.55 13.61 32.97
N LYS A 23 3.02 14.06 34.12
CA LYS A 23 3.77 14.83 35.12
C LYS A 23 4.89 14.04 35.80
N ASP A 24 4.78 12.71 35.82
CA ASP A 24 5.81 11.83 36.40
C ASP A 24 7.01 11.64 35.45
N LEU A 25 6.86 11.95 34.16
CA LEU A 25 7.95 11.82 33.18
C LEU A 25 9.04 12.86 33.39
N ARG A 26 10.30 12.42 33.31
CA ARG A 26 11.46 13.25 33.65
C ARG A 26 11.66 14.38 32.66
N PHE A 27 11.21 14.18 31.42
CA PHE A 27 11.32 15.16 30.35
C PHE A 27 10.04 15.99 30.14
N TYR A 28 9.05 15.91 31.05
CA TYR A 28 7.91 16.83 31.01
C TYR A 28 8.41 18.27 31.15
N ASN A 29 8.55 18.93 30.01
CA ASN A 29 8.88 20.34 29.89
C ASN A 29 7.83 20.96 28.96
N PRO A 30 7.03 21.92 29.44
CA PRO A 30 6.08 22.64 28.61
C PRO A 30 6.71 23.29 27.36
N THR A 31 8.01 23.58 27.41
CA THR A 31 8.78 24.10 26.27
C THR A 31 8.96 23.05 25.17
N PHE A 32 9.27 21.79 25.52
CA PHE A 32 9.44 20.70 24.54
C PHE A 32 8.13 20.28 23.89
N ARG A 33 6.99 20.46 24.58
CA ARG A 33 5.67 20.22 23.99
C ARG A 33 5.39 21.12 22.77
N LYS A 34 6.08 22.26 22.66
CA LYS A 34 5.96 23.20 21.53
C LYS A 34 7.07 23.06 20.49
N GLU A 35 8.15 22.35 20.81
CA GLU A 35 9.29 22.19 19.92
C GLU A 35 9.02 21.05 18.94
N ARG A 36 8.95 21.38 17.64
CA ARG A 36 8.67 20.40 16.58
C ARG A 36 9.88 20.10 15.71
N THR A 37 10.88 20.98 15.71
CA THR A 37 12.12 20.85 14.93
C THR A 37 13.32 20.67 15.84
N GLY A 38 14.39 20.05 15.35
CA GLY A 38 15.65 19.89 16.06
C GLY A 38 15.88 18.49 16.62
N SER A 39 17.04 18.31 17.27
CA SER A 39 17.50 17.04 17.81
C SER A 39 17.54 17.03 19.34
N ILE A 40 16.85 16.06 19.94
CA ILE A 40 16.85 15.78 21.38
C ILE A 40 17.65 14.50 21.64
N PRO A 41 18.49 14.41 22.68
CA PRO A 41 19.26 13.20 22.98
C PRO A 41 18.39 11.94 23.12
N ASP A 42 18.79 10.84 22.48
CA ASP A 42 18.01 9.59 22.49
C ASP A 42 17.77 9.03 23.90
N LYS A 43 18.71 9.28 24.82
CA LYS A 43 18.63 8.86 26.23
C LYS A 43 17.38 9.42 26.93
N ASP A 44 16.89 10.60 26.52
CA ASP A 44 15.80 11.28 27.20
C ASP A 44 14.49 10.54 26.89
N LEU A 45 14.20 10.31 25.59
CA LEU A 45 13.08 9.46 25.15
C LEU A 45 13.12 8.08 25.80
N PHE A 46 14.29 7.44 25.82
CA PHE A 46 14.43 6.09 26.37
C PHE A 46 14.22 6.05 27.88
N SER A 47 14.63 7.08 28.60
CA SER A 47 14.42 7.15 30.05
C SER A 47 12.95 7.28 30.42
N ASP A 48 12.16 8.04 29.64
CA ASP A 48 10.72 8.17 29.85
C ASP A 48 9.98 6.88 29.46
N LEU A 49 10.38 6.22 28.38
CA LEU A 49 9.82 4.91 28.03
C LEU A 49 10.09 3.85 29.12
N ASP A 50 11.27 3.85 29.73
CA ASP A 50 11.59 2.94 30.86
C ASP A 50 10.80 3.27 32.13
N LEU A 51 10.48 4.55 32.34
CA LEU A 51 9.61 4.95 33.44
C LEU A 51 8.16 4.55 33.18
N LEU A 52 7.63 4.85 31.99
CA LEU A 52 6.29 4.44 31.55
C LEU A 52 6.10 2.93 31.65
N SER A 53 7.08 2.15 31.20
CA SER A 53 7.03 0.68 31.32
C SER A 53 6.85 0.21 32.76
N ARG A 54 7.57 0.83 33.71
CA ARG A 54 7.43 0.51 35.14
C ARG A 54 6.08 0.96 35.72
N LEU A 55 5.65 2.18 35.43
CA LEU A 55 4.43 2.76 36.00
C LEU A 55 3.15 2.10 35.44
N SER A 56 3.15 1.75 34.16
CA SER A 56 2.02 1.07 33.48
C SER A 56 2.04 -0.45 33.60
N ALA A 57 3.15 -1.03 34.08
CA ALA A 57 3.43 -2.47 34.04
C ALA A 57 3.30 -3.09 32.63
N GLN A 58 3.55 -2.30 31.57
CA GLN A 58 3.55 -2.75 30.19
C GLN A 58 4.98 -2.93 29.65
N ALA A 59 5.19 -3.92 28.79
CA ALA A 59 6.48 -4.12 28.14
C ALA A 59 6.83 -2.91 27.25
N ARG A 60 8.11 -2.52 27.28
CA ARG A 60 8.63 -1.41 26.46
C ARG A 60 8.36 -1.60 24.97
N SER A 61 8.43 -2.83 24.46
CA SER A 61 8.11 -3.17 23.07
C SER A 61 6.65 -2.83 22.71
N SER A 62 5.70 -3.17 23.59
CA SER A 62 4.29 -2.88 23.39
C SER A 62 3.98 -1.39 23.46
N LEU A 63 4.64 -0.66 24.38
CA LEU A 63 4.53 0.80 24.47
C LEU A 63 5.07 1.49 23.21
N LEU A 64 6.24 1.05 22.72
CA LEU A 64 6.83 1.58 21.49
C LEU A 64 5.97 1.33 20.26
N GLU A 65 5.40 0.13 20.12
CA GLU A 65 4.51 -0.19 18.98
C GLU A 65 3.22 0.64 19.03
N ASP A 66 2.61 0.81 20.20
CA ASP A 66 1.40 1.65 20.32
C ASP A 66 1.70 3.14 20.12
N PHE A 67 2.80 3.62 20.69
CA PHE A 67 3.26 4.99 20.47
C PHE A 67 3.55 5.26 19.00
N GLY A 68 4.21 4.32 18.29
CA GLY A 68 4.42 4.41 16.85
C GLY A 68 3.12 4.49 16.07
N ARG A 69 2.11 3.70 16.44
CA ARG A 69 0.79 3.72 15.80
C ARG A 69 0.11 5.07 15.95
N TYR A 70 0.17 5.68 17.14
CA TYR A 70 -0.31 7.03 17.38
C TYR A 70 0.45 8.08 16.54
N MET A 71 1.78 7.99 16.51
CA MET A 71 2.62 8.96 15.80
C MET A 71 2.42 8.96 14.29
N ALA A 72 2.01 7.84 13.70
CA ALA A 72 1.82 7.74 12.26
C ALA A 72 0.94 8.88 11.72
N ILE A 73 -0.21 9.13 12.33
CA ILE A 73 -1.16 10.17 11.86
C ILE A 73 -0.55 11.56 11.97
N GLN A 74 0.18 11.85 13.06
CA GLN A 74 0.84 13.15 13.23
C GLN A 74 1.90 13.39 12.15
N LEU A 75 2.70 12.37 11.83
CA LEU A 75 3.73 12.43 10.80
C LEU A 75 3.12 12.53 9.40
N MET A 76 2.05 11.78 9.12
CA MET A 76 1.30 11.86 7.85
C MET A 76 0.76 13.26 7.62
N PHE A 77 0.26 13.93 8.66
CA PHE A 77 -0.23 15.29 8.57
C PHE A 77 0.92 16.31 8.40
N GLU A 78 1.99 16.16 9.19
CA GLU A 78 3.15 17.08 9.14
C GLU A 78 3.83 17.07 7.76
N TYR A 79 3.98 15.88 7.17
CA TYR A 79 4.69 15.67 5.91
C TYR A 79 3.74 15.42 4.73
N SER A 80 2.46 15.80 4.83
CA SER A 80 1.45 15.50 3.81
C SER A 80 1.80 16.03 2.43
N ALA A 81 2.54 17.14 2.34
CA ALA A 81 3.00 17.73 1.07
C ALA A 81 4.01 16.83 0.31
N LEU A 82 4.64 15.88 1.00
CA LEU A 82 5.57 14.90 0.42
C LEU A 82 4.89 13.59 0.06
N ILE A 83 3.59 13.47 0.34
CA ILE A 83 2.80 12.25 0.18
C ILE A 83 1.76 12.52 -0.91
N PRO A 84 1.98 12.04 -2.13
CA PRO A 84 1.00 12.11 -3.20
C PRO A 84 -0.35 11.54 -2.78
N ALA A 85 -1.43 12.22 -3.16
CA ALA A 85 -2.79 11.88 -2.72
C ALA A 85 -3.23 10.50 -3.23
N GLU A 86 -2.62 10.03 -4.31
CA GLU A 86 -2.89 8.76 -4.95
C GLU A 86 -2.14 7.57 -4.34
N TRP A 87 -1.21 7.81 -3.42
CA TRP A 87 -0.49 6.73 -2.75
C TRP A 87 -1.40 5.88 -1.88
N THR A 88 -1.18 4.57 -1.90
CA THR A 88 -1.72 3.63 -0.92
C THR A 88 -0.89 3.59 0.34
N ALA A 89 -1.38 2.90 1.37
CA ALA A 89 -0.62 2.68 2.59
C ALA A 89 0.76 2.06 2.30
N LEU A 90 0.82 1.10 1.37
CA LEU A 90 2.07 0.44 0.98
C LEU A 90 3.00 1.34 0.15
N ASP A 91 2.47 2.30 -0.62
CA ASP A 91 3.29 3.29 -1.33
C ASP A 91 4.00 4.22 -0.34
N VAL A 92 3.30 4.69 0.69
CA VAL A 92 3.89 5.51 1.76
C VAL A 92 5.02 4.75 2.47
N VAL A 93 4.76 3.48 2.84
CA VAL A 93 5.75 2.64 3.52
C VAL A 93 6.98 2.40 2.64
N GLU A 94 6.79 2.16 1.34
CA GLU A 94 7.89 1.99 0.38
C GLU A 94 8.74 3.26 0.23
N HIS A 95 8.11 4.41 0.13
CA HIS A 95 8.79 5.68 -0.18
C HIS A 95 9.19 6.49 1.05
N THR A 96 9.03 5.95 2.26
CA THR A 96 9.37 6.63 3.52
C THR A 96 10.82 7.14 3.54
N GLU A 97 11.79 6.32 3.12
CA GLU A 97 13.20 6.73 3.09
C GLU A 97 13.48 7.86 2.07
N PRO A 98 13.20 7.68 0.76
CA PRO A 98 13.53 8.70 -0.23
C PRO A 98 12.76 10.01 -0.07
N CYS A 99 11.57 9.98 0.52
CA CYS A 99 10.74 11.18 0.68
C CYS A 99 10.86 11.79 2.08
N ILE A 100 10.24 11.16 3.08
CA ILE A 100 10.12 11.75 4.43
C ILE A 100 11.47 11.80 5.13
N HIS A 101 12.24 10.71 5.15
CA HIS A 101 13.54 10.71 5.85
C HIS A 101 14.58 11.61 5.17
N THR A 102 14.62 11.63 3.83
CA THR A 102 15.48 12.58 3.10
C THR A 102 15.11 14.02 3.43
N ALA A 103 13.83 14.38 3.35
CA ALA A 103 13.37 15.73 3.65
C ALA A 103 13.70 16.17 5.09
N ILE A 104 13.56 15.26 6.07
CA ILE A 104 13.96 15.51 7.46
C ILE A 104 15.46 15.81 7.54
N ARG A 105 16.32 15.04 6.86
CA ARG A 105 17.78 15.25 6.89
C ARG A 105 18.20 16.54 6.20
N ASP A 106 17.46 16.96 5.18
CA ASP A 106 17.75 18.17 4.41
C ASP A 106 17.30 19.45 5.14
N ALA A 107 16.18 19.38 5.88
CA ALA A 107 15.53 20.54 6.48
C ALA A 107 15.71 20.67 8.01
N ASP A 108 16.10 19.59 8.70
CA ASP A 108 16.15 19.52 10.18
C ASP A 108 17.43 18.81 10.67
N GLU A 109 17.77 18.97 11.94
CA GLU A 109 18.78 18.19 12.68
C GLU A 109 18.26 16.81 13.15
N GLY A 110 17.06 16.45 12.68
CA GLY A 110 16.49 15.13 12.82
C GLY A 110 17.40 14.04 12.27
N THR A 111 17.48 12.92 12.98
CA THR A 111 18.35 11.79 12.60
C THR A 111 17.51 10.52 12.38
N PRO A 112 16.62 10.45 11.37
CA PRO A 112 15.83 9.25 11.10
C PRO A 112 16.74 8.04 10.79
N PRO A 113 16.27 6.80 11.07
CA PRO A 113 17.05 5.60 10.71
C PRO A 113 17.22 5.53 9.19
N PHE A 114 18.34 4.98 8.73
CA PHE A 114 18.43 4.56 7.34
C PHE A 114 17.69 3.23 7.17
N ILE A 115 16.68 3.23 6.31
CA ILE A 115 15.99 2.00 5.91
C ILE A 115 16.15 1.80 4.41
N ARG A 116 16.04 0.55 3.96
CA ARG A 116 15.83 0.25 2.54
C ARG A 116 14.49 -0.43 2.39
N CYS A 117 13.67 0.10 1.50
CA CYS A 117 12.37 -0.45 1.17
C CYS A 117 12.35 -0.83 -0.31
N TRP A 118 11.66 -1.91 -0.64
CA TRP A 118 11.35 -2.26 -2.02
C TRP A 118 10.05 -3.06 -2.09
N ARG A 119 9.29 -2.86 -3.16
CA ARG A 119 8.14 -3.69 -3.50
C ARG A 119 8.56 -5.12 -3.86
N THR A 120 7.76 -6.11 -3.46
CA THR A 120 7.88 -7.51 -3.90
C THR A 120 6.79 -7.87 -4.91
N PRO A 121 6.94 -8.96 -5.68
CA PRO A 121 5.95 -9.39 -6.68
C PRO A 121 4.56 -9.66 -6.11
N GLU A 122 4.44 -9.98 -4.82
CA GLU A 122 3.18 -10.25 -4.12
C GLU A 122 2.48 -8.97 -3.64
N ASN A 123 2.85 -7.81 -4.20
CA ASN A 123 2.36 -6.49 -3.77
C ASN A 123 2.55 -6.26 -2.26
N ALA A 124 3.71 -6.65 -1.76
CA ALA A 124 4.15 -6.41 -0.38
C ALA A 124 5.37 -5.47 -0.37
N VAL A 125 5.68 -4.87 0.76
CA VAL A 125 6.90 -4.09 0.97
C VAL A 125 7.83 -4.85 1.89
N ARG A 126 9.10 -4.97 1.47
CA ARG A 126 10.16 -5.52 2.30
C ARG A 126 11.04 -4.36 2.78
N ILE A 127 11.23 -4.30 4.09
CA ILE A 127 11.97 -3.22 4.76
C ILE A 127 13.17 -3.81 5.48
N MET A 128 14.35 -3.37 5.10
CA MET A 128 15.59 -3.61 5.85
C MET A 128 15.87 -2.41 6.75
N TYR A 129 15.78 -2.63 8.06
CA TYR A 129 16.01 -1.62 9.08
C TYR A 129 17.32 -1.91 9.81
N ASN A 130 18.24 -0.96 9.82
CA ASN A 130 19.47 -1.03 10.58
C ASN A 130 19.70 0.29 11.33
N SER A 131 19.55 0.26 12.65
CA SER A 131 19.76 1.43 13.50
C SER A 131 20.30 1.03 14.85
N SER A 132 21.29 1.78 15.34
CA SER A 132 21.83 1.65 16.69
C SER A 132 20.77 1.82 17.78
N ARG A 133 19.65 2.48 17.48
CA ARG A 133 18.54 2.71 18.42
C ARG A 133 17.68 1.48 18.68
N ARG A 134 17.66 0.50 17.76
CA ARG A 134 16.90 -0.76 17.90
C ARG A 134 15.42 -0.59 18.29
N ILE A 135 14.75 0.38 17.67
CA ILE A 135 13.32 0.69 17.89
C ILE A 135 12.44 0.17 16.76
N CYS A 136 12.66 -1.05 16.28
CA CYS A 136 11.87 -1.63 15.18
C CYS A 136 10.39 -1.82 15.54
N GLU A 137 10.06 -1.91 16.83
CA GLU A 137 8.71 -1.93 17.36
C GLU A 137 7.99 -0.61 17.10
N PHE A 138 8.70 0.52 17.21
CA PHE A 138 8.16 1.83 16.82
C PHE A 138 7.87 1.90 15.31
N ALA A 139 8.78 1.37 14.48
CA ALA A 139 8.55 1.27 13.04
C ALA A 139 7.34 0.39 12.70
N ARG A 140 7.17 -0.75 13.39
CA ARG A 140 5.97 -1.60 13.27
C ARG A 140 4.71 -0.83 13.65
N GLY A 141 4.76 -0.06 14.72
CA GLY A 141 3.69 0.85 15.12
C GLY A 141 3.32 1.83 14.03
N LEU A 142 4.31 2.55 13.49
CA LEU A 142 4.12 3.52 12.40
C LEU A 142 3.43 2.88 11.19
N ILE A 143 3.90 1.72 10.74
CA ILE A 143 3.31 1.00 9.60
C ILE A 143 1.84 0.66 9.88
N ARG A 144 1.49 0.21 11.09
CA ARG A 144 0.09 -0.04 11.45
C ARG A 144 -0.76 1.22 11.44
N GLY A 145 -0.23 2.32 11.98
CA GLY A 145 -0.94 3.60 11.99
C GLY A 145 -1.13 4.20 10.60
N ILE A 146 -0.18 3.96 9.68
CA ILE A 146 -0.36 4.26 8.25
C ILE A 146 -1.53 3.43 7.70
N GLY A 147 -1.56 2.11 7.96
CA GLY A 147 -2.69 1.25 7.58
C GLY A 147 -4.04 1.80 8.07
N ASP A 148 -4.14 2.19 9.34
CA ASP A 148 -5.36 2.78 9.90
C ASP A 148 -5.81 4.06 9.18
N HIS A 149 -4.86 4.94 8.85
CA HIS A 149 -5.14 6.20 8.17
C HIS A 149 -5.74 5.96 6.78
N TYR A 150 -5.19 4.99 6.05
CA TYR A 150 -5.64 4.58 4.72
C TYR A 150 -6.81 3.60 4.73
N LYS A 151 -7.23 3.14 5.91
CA LYS A 151 -8.22 2.05 6.09
C LYS A 151 -7.82 0.77 5.36
N GLU A 152 -6.52 0.49 5.35
CA GLU A 152 -5.91 -0.72 4.80
C GLU A 152 -5.38 -1.59 5.94
N ASP A 153 -5.80 -2.85 6.00
CA ASP A 153 -5.32 -3.79 6.99
C ASP A 153 -3.92 -4.25 6.61
N LEU A 154 -2.89 -3.67 7.23
CA LEU A 154 -1.50 -4.06 7.03
C LEU A 154 -1.07 -5.13 8.03
N VAL A 155 -0.61 -6.26 7.50
CA VAL A 155 0.02 -7.34 8.25
C VAL A 155 1.54 -7.21 8.13
N ILE A 156 2.23 -7.37 9.26
CA ILE A 156 3.68 -7.23 9.36
C ILE A 156 4.27 -8.50 9.93
N ASP A 157 5.12 -9.16 9.16
CA ASP A 157 5.91 -10.32 9.56
C ASP A 157 7.38 -9.88 9.77
N GLN A 158 8.00 -10.28 10.88
CA GLN A 158 9.39 -9.90 11.21
C GLN A 158 10.28 -11.12 11.45
N THR A 159 10.99 -11.54 10.41
CA THR A 159 11.87 -12.72 10.42
C THR A 159 13.19 -12.45 11.14
N LEU A 160 13.82 -11.31 10.88
CA LEU A 160 15.08 -10.87 11.49
C LEU A 160 14.87 -9.68 12.43
N CYS A 161 15.59 -9.64 13.55
CA CYS A 161 15.48 -8.56 14.53
C CYS A 161 16.77 -8.33 15.34
N MET A 162 17.24 -7.08 15.36
CA MET A 162 18.39 -6.64 16.17
C MET A 162 18.18 -6.83 17.68
N ASN A 163 16.92 -6.80 18.16
CA ASN A 163 16.60 -7.10 19.56
C ASN A 163 16.70 -8.60 19.88
N ARG A 164 16.77 -9.47 18.87
CA ARG A 164 17.01 -10.92 19.00
C ARG A 164 18.46 -11.32 18.69
N GLY A 165 19.32 -10.36 18.39
CA GLY A 165 20.75 -10.58 18.09
C GLY A 165 21.10 -10.64 16.61
N ASP A 166 20.13 -10.45 15.70
CA ASP A 166 20.40 -10.37 14.26
C ASP A 166 21.12 -9.04 13.90
N GLU A 167 21.82 -9.02 12.75
CA GLU A 167 22.58 -7.84 12.30
C GLU A 167 21.67 -6.65 11.94
N TYR A 168 20.47 -6.93 11.42
CA TYR A 168 19.46 -5.97 11.03
C TYR A 168 18.06 -6.53 11.29
N CYS A 169 17.04 -5.66 11.24
CA CYS A 169 15.65 -6.09 11.25
C CYS A 169 15.11 -6.21 9.82
N GLU A 170 14.37 -7.27 9.52
CA GLU A 170 13.63 -7.42 8.27
C GLU A 170 12.13 -7.40 8.58
N LEU A 171 11.40 -6.42 8.04
CA LEU A 171 9.95 -6.35 8.11
C LEU A 171 9.36 -6.64 6.74
N PHE A 172 8.42 -7.58 6.68
CA PHE A 172 7.65 -7.88 5.48
C PHE A 172 6.21 -7.43 5.71
N VAL A 173 5.77 -6.42 4.93
CA VAL A 173 4.50 -5.73 5.10
C VAL A 173 3.59 -6.03 3.92
N ARG A 174 2.39 -6.55 4.18
CA ARG A 174 1.40 -6.89 3.15
C ARG A 174 0.04 -6.34 3.52
N SER A 175 -0.71 -5.88 2.53
CA SER A 175 -2.13 -5.53 2.73
C SER A 175 -2.97 -6.80 2.69
N THR A 176 -3.85 -6.98 3.68
CA THR A 176 -4.89 -8.00 3.67
C THR A 176 -6.24 -7.48 3.21
N THR A 177 -6.37 -6.16 3.03
CA THR A 177 -7.52 -5.59 2.34
C THR A 177 -7.47 -6.05 0.89
N PRO A 178 -8.46 -6.84 0.41
CA PRO A 178 -8.57 -7.10 -1.02
C PRO A 178 -8.65 -5.75 -1.73
N LEU A 179 -8.00 -5.60 -2.89
CA LEU A 179 -8.16 -4.42 -3.75
C LEU A 179 -9.62 -4.36 -4.25
N ALA A 180 -10.53 -3.95 -3.38
CA ALA A 180 -11.96 -3.93 -3.59
C ALA A 180 -12.34 -2.54 -4.08
N LEU A 181 -12.32 -2.36 -5.39
CA LEU A 181 -13.11 -1.30 -6.01
C LEU A 181 -14.57 -1.76 -5.93
N GLU A 182 -15.42 -0.94 -5.32
CA GLU A 182 -16.85 -1.22 -5.17
C GLU A 182 -17.47 -1.38 -6.58
N ASP A 183 -17.99 -2.58 -6.87
CA ASP A 183 -18.71 -2.89 -8.10
C ASP A 183 -20.05 -2.13 -8.08
N THR A 184 -20.07 -0.88 -8.55
CA THR A 184 -21.33 -0.17 -8.81
C THR A 184 -21.95 -0.73 -10.09
N THR A 185 -23.15 -1.30 -9.97
CA THR A 185 -23.87 -1.95 -11.09
C THR A 185 -24.15 -1.05 -12.29
N ASP A 186 -24.05 0.28 -12.13
CA ASP A 186 -24.30 1.27 -13.19
C ASP A 186 -23.21 1.32 -14.28
N SER A 187 -22.05 0.70 -14.06
CA SER A 187 -20.91 0.72 -14.99
C SER A 187 -20.73 -0.58 -15.79
N ILE A 188 -21.56 -1.60 -15.55
CA ILE A 188 -21.46 -2.90 -16.21
C ILE A 188 -22.12 -2.82 -17.60
N ARG A 189 -21.35 -3.10 -18.65
CA ARG A 189 -21.82 -3.18 -20.04
C ARG A 189 -21.93 -4.62 -20.48
N ARG A 190 -23.13 -5.06 -20.83
CA ARG A 190 -23.35 -6.37 -21.48
C ARG A 190 -23.04 -6.26 -22.97
N LEU A 191 -22.17 -7.12 -23.46
CA LEU A 191 -21.70 -7.18 -24.83
C LEU A 191 -22.13 -8.50 -25.47
N ARG A 192 -22.69 -8.43 -26.69
CA ARG A 192 -23.00 -9.63 -27.47
C ARG A 192 -21.76 -10.11 -28.19
N LEU A 193 -21.39 -11.38 -27.99
CA LEU A 193 -20.17 -11.95 -28.52
C LEU A 193 -20.23 -12.11 -30.04
N HIS A 194 -19.34 -11.39 -30.73
CA HIS A 194 -19.09 -11.43 -32.16
C HIS A 194 -17.62 -11.03 -32.38
N PRO A 195 -16.90 -11.53 -33.39
CA PRO A 195 -15.49 -11.16 -33.60
C PRO A 195 -15.20 -9.64 -33.62
N SER A 196 -16.16 -8.82 -34.06
CA SER A 196 -16.03 -7.36 -34.06
C SER A 196 -16.18 -6.70 -32.69
N ILE A 197 -16.68 -7.40 -31.67
CA ILE A 197 -16.97 -6.83 -30.34
C ILE A 197 -15.71 -6.41 -29.60
N VAL A 198 -14.57 -7.01 -29.94
CA VAL A 198 -13.26 -6.67 -29.35
C VAL A 198 -12.93 -5.20 -29.58
N ASN A 199 -13.15 -4.70 -30.80
CA ASN A 199 -12.89 -3.29 -31.12
C ASN A 199 -13.83 -2.35 -30.38
N GLU A 200 -15.12 -2.71 -30.29
CA GLU A 200 -16.10 -1.93 -29.55
C GLU A 200 -15.78 -1.86 -28.04
N ALA A 201 -15.35 -2.98 -27.45
CA ALA A 201 -14.88 -3.05 -26.08
C ALA A 201 -13.65 -2.15 -25.86
N VAL A 202 -12.67 -2.20 -26.77
CA VAL A 202 -11.47 -1.34 -26.72
C VAL A 202 -11.84 0.14 -26.81
N ASP A 203 -12.70 0.52 -27.77
CA ASP A 203 -13.12 1.91 -27.95
C ASP A 203 -13.92 2.43 -26.75
N MET A 204 -14.68 1.56 -26.10
CA MET A 204 -15.37 1.88 -24.85
C MET A 204 -14.39 2.15 -23.71
N VAL A 205 -13.46 1.22 -23.47
CA VAL A 205 -12.44 1.35 -22.43
C VAL A 205 -11.60 2.61 -22.66
N LYS A 206 -11.10 2.82 -23.89
CA LYS A 206 -10.35 4.04 -24.25
C LYS A 206 -11.13 5.31 -23.93
N ARG A 207 -12.38 5.42 -24.37
CA ARG A 207 -13.19 6.62 -24.13
C ARG A 207 -13.38 6.88 -22.64
N GLN A 208 -13.65 5.84 -21.86
CA GLN A 208 -13.86 5.99 -20.41
C GLN A 208 -12.58 6.43 -19.69
N LEU A 209 -11.43 5.81 -20.01
CA LEU A 209 -10.15 6.17 -19.42
C LEU A 209 -9.69 7.58 -19.83
N MET A 210 -9.87 7.94 -21.11
CA MET A 210 -9.59 9.32 -21.56
C MET A 210 -10.47 10.35 -20.84
N SER A 211 -11.74 10.03 -20.60
CA SER A 211 -12.64 10.92 -19.86
C SER A 211 -12.29 11.06 -18.37
N ALA A 212 -11.57 10.07 -17.83
CA ALA A 212 -11.06 10.06 -16.46
C ALA A 212 -9.61 10.58 -16.35
N SER A 213 -9.07 11.18 -17.41
CA SER A 213 -7.73 11.79 -17.43
C SER A 213 -6.59 10.82 -17.07
N ILE A 214 -6.73 9.55 -17.45
CA ILE A 214 -5.71 8.51 -17.28
C ILE A 214 -4.55 8.74 -18.26
N ASP A 215 -3.31 8.48 -17.82
CA ASP A 215 -2.13 8.60 -18.67
C ASP A 215 -2.11 7.59 -19.85
N SER A 216 -1.39 7.95 -20.92
CA SER A 216 -1.37 7.17 -22.16
C SER A 216 -0.81 5.76 -21.97
N ASP A 217 0.20 5.60 -21.12
CA ASP A 217 0.86 4.31 -20.91
C ASP A 217 -0.10 3.32 -20.25
N THR A 218 -0.87 3.79 -19.27
CA THR A 218 -1.91 3.02 -18.59
C THR A 218 -3.08 2.71 -19.53
N ILE A 219 -3.49 3.66 -20.38
CA ILE A 219 -4.50 3.41 -21.42
C ILE A 219 -4.03 2.30 -22.36
N ASP A 220 -2.80 2.35 -22.86
CA ASP A 220 -2.27 1.36 -23.80
C ASP A 220 -2.17 -0.04 -23.17
N ALA A 221 -1.74 -0.11 -21.91
CA ALA A 221 -1.70 -1.37 -21.14
C ALA A 221 -3.09 -1.99 -20.96
N LEU A 222 -4.10 -1.18 -20.62
CA LEU A 222 -5.47 -1.64 -20.42
C LEU A 222 -6.18 -1.96 -21.74
N VAL A 223 -5.83 -1.29 -22.83
CA VAL A 223 -6.30 -1.59 -24.18
C VAL A 223 -5.81 -2.95 -24.63
N LEU A 224 -4.50 -3.21 -24.49
CA LEU A 224 -3.92 -4.52 -24.76
C LEU A 224 -4.62 -5.59 -23.94
N SER A 225 -4.79 -5.34 -22.64
CA SER A 225 -5.42 -6.31 -21.73
C SER A 225 -6.89 -6.54 -22.06
N THR A 226 -7.62 -5.51 -22.51
CA THR A 226 -9.00 -5.64 -23.00
C THR A 226 -9.06 -6.51 -24.27
N MET A 227 -8.15 -6.29 -25.22
CA MET A 227 -8.09 -7.09 -26.45
C MET A 227 -7.87 -8.58 -26.13
N GLU A 228 -6.96 -8.87 -25.22
CA GLU A 228 -6.67 -10.24 -24.82
C GLU A 228 -7.80 -10.87 -24.01
N ALA A 229 -8.36 -10.15 -23.03
CA ALA A 229 -9.45 -10.65 -22.20
C ALA A 229 -10.71 -10.92 -23.04
N VAL A 230 -11.21 -9.92 -23.77
CA VAL A 230 -12.42 -10.06 -24.59
C VAL A 230 -12.17 -11.01 -25.77
N GLY A 231 -10.99 -10.99 -26.37
CA GLY A 231 -10.61 -11.95 -27.40
C GLY A 231 -10.61 -13.40 -26.91
N ASN A 232 -10.16 -13.65 -25.67
CA ASN A 232 -10.26 -14.97 -25.04
C ASN A 232 -11.72 -15.37 -24.83
N VAL A 233 -12.56 -14.46 -24.36
CA VAL A 233 -13.99 -14.72 -24.19
C VAL A 233 -14.64 -15.03 -25.54
N VAL A 234 -14.41 -14.25 -26.60
CA VAL A 234 -14.96 -14.54 -27.94
C VAL A 234 -14.52 -15.90 -28.47
N ARG A 235 -13.27 -16.32 -28.22
CA ARG A 235 -12.72 -17.60 -28.70
C ARG A 235 -13.21 -18.81 -27.89
N HIS A 236 -13.48 -18.64 -26.60
CA HIS A 236 -13.64 -19.77 -25.68
C HIS A 236 -14.97 -19.79 -24.93
N ALA A 237 -15.65 -18.65 -24.78
CA ALA A 237 -16.95 -18.60 -24.14
C ALA A 237 -18.00 -19.25 -25.05
N ARG A 238 -18.72 -20.23 -24.50
CA ARG A 238 -19.82 -20.91 -25.18
C ARG A 238 -21.18 -20.21 -24.95
N SER A 239 -21.12 -18.93 -24.54
CA SER A 239 -22.25 -18.06 -24.22
C SER A 239 -22.46 -17.06 -25.36
N PRO A 240 -23.67 -16.53 -25.57
CA PRO A 240 -23.90 -15.45 -26.53
C PRO A 240 -23.41 -14.08 -26.03
N ASP A 241 -23.29 -13.88 -24.72
CA ASP A 241 -23.00 -12.58 -24.12
C ASP A 241 -21.84 -12.68 -23.11
N CYS A 242 -21.17 -11.56 -22.90
CA CYS A 242 -20.24 -11.30 -21.81
C CYS A 242 -20.51 -9.93 -21.18
N GLU A 243 -19.88 -9.65 -20.05
CA GLU A 243 -20.00 -8.35 -19.38
C GLU A 243 -18.63 -7.72 -19.21
N LEU A 244 -18.56 -6.41 -19.40
CA LEU A 244 -17.35 -5.61 -19.30
C LEU A 244 -17.62 -4.44 -18.38
N ALA A 245 -16.78 -4.25 -17.36
CA ALA A 245 -16.87 -3.12 -16.45
C ALA A 245 -15.50 -2.47 -16.29
N VAL A 246 -15.49 -1.14 -16.23
CA VAL A 246 -14.28 -0.35 -15.96
C VAL A 246 -14.59 0.57 -14.80
N HIS A 247 -13.76 0.50 -13.75
CA HIS A 247 -13.88 1.33 -12.57
C HIS A 247 -12.58 2.10 -12.37
N VAL A 248 -12.69 3.41 -12.15
CA VAL A 248 -11.55 4.27 -11.85
C VAL A 248 -11.77 4.85 -10.46
N GLN A 249 -10.80 4.67 -9.55
CA GLN A 249 -10.82 5.25 -8.21
C GLN A 249 -9.41 5.61 -7.78
N GLY A 250 -9.18 6.90 -7.50
CA GLY A 250 -7.82 7.40 -7.23
C GLY A 250 -6.90 7.12 -8.43
N ASN A 251 -5.73 6.52 -8.18
CA ASN A 251 -4.82 6.05 -9.23
C ASN A 251 -5.12 4.63 -9.74
N LEU A 252 -6.15 3.95 -9.24
CA LEU A 252 -6.39 2.55 -9.56
C LEU A 252 -7.50 2.40 -10.58
N VAL A 253 -7.22 1.63 -11.63
CA VAL A 253 -8.19 1.22 -12.63
C VAL A 253 -8.47 -0.28 -12.50
N LYS A 254 -9.75 -0.64 -12.29
CA LYS A 254 -10.26 -2.01 -12.50
C LYS A 254 -10.77 -2.15 -13.91
N LEU A 255 -10.42 -3.26 -14.53
CA LEU A 255 -11.10 -3.78 -15.69
C LEU A 255 -11.61 -5.18 -15.35
N GLN A 256 -12.92 -5.39 -15.46
CA GLN A 256 -13.56 -6.67 -15.21
C GLN A 256 -14.19 -7.20 -16.48
N VAL A 257 -13.91 -8.47 -16.80
CA VAL A 257 -14.55 -9.21 -17.88
C VAL A 257 -15.21 -10.44 -17.28
N THR A 258 -16.54 -10.50 -17.37
CA THR A 258 -17.32 -11.65 -16.92
C THR A 258 -17.80 -12.47 -18.11
N ASP A 259 -17.45 -13.75 -18.12
CA ASP A 259 -17.88 -14.74 -19.11
C ASP A 259 -18.77 -15.82 -18.49
N TYR A 260 -19.56 -16.48 -19.33
CA TYR A 260 -20.44 -17.58 -18.91
C TYR A 260 -20.00 -18.91 -19.56
N GLY A 261 -18.69 -19.06 -19.78
CA GLY A 261 -18.06 -20.27 -20.30
C GLY A 261 -17.76 -21.32 -19.22
N PRO A 262 -17.03 -22.39 -19.58
CA PRO A 262 -16.71 -23.49 -18.66
C PRO A 262 -15.73 -23.12 -17.53
N GLY A 263 -15.16 -21.92 -17.56
CA GLY A 263 -14.12 -21.50 -16.64
C GLY A 263 -12.74 -22.06 -16.99
N PHE A 264 -11.70 -21.53 -16.35
CA PHE A 264 -10.34 -22.08 -16.41
C PHE A 264 -9.59 -21.81 -15.09
N THR A 265 -8.49 -22.51 -14.87
CA THR A 265 -7.57 -22.20 -13.77
C THR A 265 -6.55 -21.20 -14.26
N LEU A 266 -6.55 -20.00 -13.68
CA LEU A 266 -5.52 -19.00 -13.94
C LEU A 266 -4.21 -19.46 -13.32
N THR A 267 -3.19 -19.63 -14.17
CA THR A 267 -1.82 -19.95 -13.77
C THR A 267 -0.91 -18.84 -14.25
N HIS A 268 0.11 -18.50 -13.47
CA HIS A 268 1.19 -17.64 -13.96
C HIS A 268 1.83 -18.26 -15.21
N ARG A 269 1.86 -17.51 -16.33
CA ARG A 269 2.43 -17.99 -17.59
C ARG A 269 3.65 -17.16 -17.96
N ALA A 270 4.78 -17.82 -18.13
CA ALA A 270 5.92 -17.21 -18.81
C ALA A 270 5.54 -16.87 -20.25
N MET A 271 6.10 -15.78 -20.78
CA MET A 271 5.87 -15.36 -22.16
C MET A 271 6.24 -16.51 -23.12
N PRO A 272 5.28 -17.05 -23.90
CA PRO A 272 5.57 -18.10 -24.87
C PRO A 272 6.51 -17.59 -25.97
N ASP A 273 7.11 -18.52 -26.72
CA ASP A 273 7.94 -18.21 -27.87
C ASP A 273 7.26 -17.23 -28.85
N PRO A 274 7.98 -16.25 -29.45
CA PRO A 274 7.43 -15.26 -30.37
C PRO A 274 6.74 -15.83 -31.62
N PHE A 275 6.86 -17.12 -31.90
CA PHE A 275 6.17 -17.85 -32.97
C PHE A 275 5.12 -18.86 -32.46
N ALA A 276 4.91 -19.00 -31.15
CA ALA A 276 3.86 -19.86 -30.60
C ALA A 276 2.46 -19.42 -31.09
N GLU A 277 1.68 -20.36 -31.62
CA GLU A 277 0.37 -20.14 -32.24
C GLU A 277 -0.75 -19.72 -31.25
N GLY A 278 -0.47 -19.72 -29.94
CA GLY A 278 -1.45 -19.34 -28.92
C GLY A 278 -0.88 -19.21 -27.52
N GLY A 279 -1.74 -18.84 -26.56
CA GLY A 279 -1.41 -18.83 -25.13
C GLY A 279 -0.67 -17.61 -24.60
N ARG A 280 -0.48 -16.57 -25.42
CA ARG A 280 0.19 -15.31 -25.03
C ARG A 280 -0.70 -14.36 -24.23
N GLY A 281 -2.01 -14.39 -24.44
CA GLY A 281 -2.91 -13.39 -23.88
C GLY A 281 -2.83 -13.26 -22.35
N ILE A 282 -2.79 -14.38 -21.63
CA ILE A 282 -2.64 -14.35 -20.16
C ILE A 282 -1.29 -13.75 -19.74
N ALA A 283 -0.20 -14.12 -20.42
CA ALA A 283 1.14 -13.59 -20.12
C ALA A 283 1.23 -12.08 -20.44
N LEU A 284 0.60 -11.63 -21.52
CA LEU A 284 0.50 -10.21 -21.87
C LEU A 284 -0.27 -9.43 -20.80
N MET A 285 -1.42 -9.94 -20.36
CA MET A 285 -2.19 -9.32 -19.27
C MET A 285 -1.39 -9.28 -17.96
N GLN A 286 -0.72 -10.39 -17.59
CA GLN A 286 0.13 -10.47 -16.39
C GLN A 286 1.34 -9.54 -16.45
N SER A 287 1.83 -9.21 -17.65
CA SER A 287 2.92 -8.26 -17.83
C SER A 287 2.45 -6.80 -17.88
N ALA A 288 1.23 -6.55 -18.36
CA ALA A 288 0.70 -5.20 -18.55
C ALA A 288 0.02 -4.65 -17.28
N CYS A 289 -0.66 -5.52 -16.54
CA CYS A 289 -1.41 -5.19 -15.32
C CYS A 289 -0.59 -5.50 -14.06
N ASP A 290 -0.89 -4.79 -12.97
CA ASP A 290 -0.21 -4.99 -11.69
C ASP A 290 -0.81 -6.18 -10.92
N SER A 291 -2.10 -6.48 -11.15
CA SER A 291 -2.74 -7.73 -10.73
C SER A 291 -3.64 -8.29 -11.82
N VAL A 292 -3.69 -9.62 -11.91
CA VAL A 292 -4.60 -10.39 -12.76
C VAL A 292 -5.18 -11.51 -11.92
N ASP A 293 -6.47 -11.43 -11.65
CA ASP A 293 -7.21 -12.39 -10.82
C ASP A 293 -8.35 -13.00 -11.62
N TYR A 294 -8.66 -14.28 -11.37
CA TYR A 294 -9.77 -14.97 -12.01
C TYR A 294 -10.56 -15.78 -11.00
N GLU A 295 -11.87 -15.56 -10.97
CA GLU A 295 -12.77 -16.24 -10.05
C GLU A 295 -13.95 -16.87 -10.80
N MET A 296 -14.15 -18.18 -10.59
CA MET A 296 -15.33 -18.88 -11.08
C MET A 296 -16.49 -18.69 -10.09
N ARG A 297 -17.52 -17.94 -10.47
CA ARG A 297 -18.70 -17.68 -9.62
C ARG A 297 -19.95 -18.31 -10.21
N ARG A 298 -20.97 -18.53 -9.38
CA ARG A 298 -22.29 -19.01 -9.83
C ARG A 298 -22.97 -18.05 -10.82
N SER A 299 -22.64 -16.77 -10.74
CA SER A 299 -23.18 -15.69 -11.59
C SER A 299 -22.34 -15.41 -12.84
N GLY A 300 -21.34 -16.24 -13.16
CA GLY A 300 -20.39 -16.01 -14.26
C GLY A 300 -18.94 -16.00 -13.76
N ASN A 301 -18.01 -16.43 -14.61
CA ASN A 301 -16.59 -16.38 -14.29
C ASN A 301 -16.06 -14.97 -14.53
N CYS A 302 -15.34 -14.41 -13.58
CA CYS A 302 -14.89 -13.02 -13.60
C CYS A 302 -13.37 -12.94 -13.65
N LEU A 303 -12.84 -12.38 -14.72
CA LEU A 303 -11.46 -11.93 -14.82
C LEU A 303 -11.38 -10.47 -14.33
N THR A 304 -10.53 -10.21 -13.35
CA THR A 304 -10.26 -8.88 -12.81
C THR A 304 -8.82 -8.50 -13.12
N LEU A 305 -8.66 -7.33 -13.72
CA LEU A 305 -7.38 -6.74 -14.09
C LEU A 305 -7.24 -5.41 -13.34
N LEU A 306 -6.14 -5.23 -12.63
CA LEU A 306 -5.86 -4.00 -11.89
C LEU A 306 -4.63 -3.31 -12.48
N LYS A 307 -4.75 -2.01 -12.72
CA LYS A 307 -3.64 -1.17 -13.17
C LYS A 307 -3.62 0.15 -12.43
N ARG A 308 -2.48 0.51 -11.86
CA ARG A 308 -2.20 1.83 -11.33
C ARG A 308 -1.72 2.74 -12.45
N HIS A 309 -2.23 3.95 -12.46
CA HIS A 309 -1.82 5.02 -13.36
C HIS A 309 -1.08 6.10 -12.57
N THR A 310 -0.22 6.86 -13.24
CA THR A 310 0.39 8.04 -12.65
C THR A 310 -0.61 9.18 -12.64
N ALA A 311 -0.78 9.87 -11.51
CA ALA A 311 -1.54 11.12 -11.48
C ALA A 311 -0.73 12.20 -12.19
N HIS A 312 -1.34 12.92 -13.12
CA HIS A 312 -0.79 14.16 -13.69
C HIS A 312 -1.21 15.36 -12.86
#